data_AF-A0A7L3J631-F1
#
_entry.id   AF-A0A7L3J631-F1
#
_cell.length_a   1.000
_cell.length_b   1.000
_cell.length_c   1.000
_cell.angle_alpha   90.00
_cell.angle_beta   90.00
_cell.angle_gamma   90.00
#
_symmetry.space_group_name_H-M   'P 1'
#
loop_
_entity.id
_entity.type
_entity.pdbx_description
1 polymer ?
#
loop_
_entity_poly.entity_id
_entity_poly.type
_entity_poly.pdbx_seq_one_letter_code
_entity_poly.pdbx_strand_id
1 'polypeptide(L)'
;FQLLSKPIFFRQNSERRSFKLPDIRKLSRDGTGSPSKISPPSTPSSPDDTFFSLGDPQNGKRRRKIPKLVLKINAIYEARRGKKRVKRLSQSTESNSGKVTDENSESDSDTEEKLKAHSQRLVHVKSRLKQTPRYQTLERDLIEYQERQLFEYFVVVSLHKKQAGAAYVPEVTQQFPLKLERSFKFMREAEDQLKAIPQFCFPDAKDWAPIHQFASETFSFVLTGEDGSRRFGYCRRLLPSGKGKRLPEVYCIVSRLGCFNLFSKILDEVEKRRGISPALVQPLMRSVMEAPFPALGRTITVKNFLPGSGTEVIELRRPLDSRLEHVDFESLFTSLSVRHLSRVFASLLLERRVIFIADKLSTLSKCCHAMVALLYPFTWQHTYIPVLPPSMIDIVCSPTPFLIGLLSSSLPRLKELPVEEVLVVDLVNNRFLRQMEDEDSILPRKLQAALEHILEQRNELASDKEEGPVNGKQETSPLNEVVSEAFVRFFVEIVGHYSLFLTPTEREERTLQREAFRKSVSSKSLRHFLEVFMETQMFGGFIQERELRKQGVRGLFEVRAQEYLETLPSGEQSGVNRFLKGLGSKMKFLHKK
;
A
#
# COMPACT_ATOMS: atom_id res chain seq x y z
N PHE A 1 1.82 -31.35 -44.08
CA PHE A 1 0.47 -30.74 -44.14
C PHE A 1 -0.31 -31.09 -42.87
N GLN A 2 -0.30 -30.24 -41.85
CA GLN A 2 -1.43 -29.95 -40.96
C GLN A 2 -1.02 -28.83 -39.98
N LEU A 3 -2.02 -28.04 -39.56
CA LEU A 3 -1.90 -26.64 -39.20
C LEU A 3 -1.28 -26.39 -37.80
N LEU A 4 -0.28 -25.51 -37.75
CA LEU A 4 0.10 -24.77 -36.54
C LEU A 4 -0.86 -23.59 -36.32
N SER A 5 -1.57 -23.58 -35.20
CA SER A 5 -2.24 -22.39 -34.67
C SER A 5 -1.20 -21.47 -34.02
N LYS A 6 -0.97 -20.30 -34.64
CA LYS A 6 -0.07 -19.25 -34.14
C LYS A 6 -0.67 -18.56 -32.90
N PRO A 7 0.16 -18.09 -31.95
CA PRO A 7 -0.30 -17.26 -30.84
C PRO A 7 -0.73 -15.88 -31.32
N ILE A 8 -1.84 -15.39 -30.75
CA ILE A 8 -2.44 -14.08 -31.05
C ILE A 8 -1.56 -12.99 -30.43
N PHE A 9 -0.72 -12.36 -31.26
CA PHE A 9 -0.08 -11.08 -30.98
C PHE A 9 -0.97 -9.97 -31.53
N PHE A 10 -1.52 -9.10 -30.68
CA PHE A 10 -2.11 -7.85 -31.12
C PHE A 10 -1.05 -6.74 -31.12
N ARG A 11 -0.53 -6.45 -32.31
CA ARG A 11 0.07 -5.16 -32.68
C ARG A 11 -1.01 -4.39 -33.43
N GLN A 12 -1.34 -3.17 -33.03
CA GLN A 12 -2.07 -2.26 -33.92
C GLN A 12 -1.46 -0.86 -33.93
N ASN A 13 -1.33 -0.38 -35.16
CA ASN A 13 -0.61 0.80 -35.59
C ASN A 13 -1.26 2.10 -35.13
N SER A 14 -0.41 3.11 -34.97
CA SER A 14 -0.75 4.52 -34.85
C SER A 14 -1.44 5.04 -36.12
N GLU A 15 -2.67 5.53 -35.99
CA GLU A 15 -3.20 6.54 -36.88
C GLU A 15 -3.73 7.73 -36.07
N ARG A 16 -3.08 8.89 -36.26
CA ARG A 16 -3.52 10.20 -35.77
C ARG A 16 -4.86 10.54 -36.44
N ARG A 17 -5.92 10.75 -35.66
CA ARG A 17 -7.04 11.61 -36.06
C ARG A 17 -7.47 12.52 -34.91
N SER A 18 -7.20 13.81 -35.10
CA SER A 18 -7.68 14.92 -34.28
C SER A 18 -9.18 15.13 -34.50
N PHE A 19 -9.98 15.25 -33.45
CA PHE A 19 -11.32 15.84 -33.54
C PHE A 19 -11.57 16.82 -32.40
N LYS A 20 -12.02 18.00 -32.82
CA LYS A 20 -12.29 19.22 -32.04
C LYS A 20 -13.62 19.09 -31.28
N LEU A 21 -13.68 19.67 -30.07
CA LEU A 21 -14.94 19.90 -29.34
C LEU A 21 -15.85 20.89 -30.11
N PRO A 22 -17.17 20.69 -30.15
CA PRO A 22 -18.10 21.76 -30.48
C PRO A 22 -18.55 22.50 -29.22
N ASP A 23 -18.41 23.82 -29.32
CA ASP A 23 -18.90 24.86 -28.44
C ASP A 23 -20.38 25.14 -28.78
N ILE A 24 -21.29 25.19 -27.81
CA ILE A 24 -22.69 25.58 -28.04
C ILE A 24 -23.04 26.76 -27.13
N ARG A 25 -23.16 27.95 -27.75
CA ARG A 25 -23.79 29.14 -27.18
C ARG A 25 -25.20 29.34 -27.75
N LYS A 26 -26.12 29.64 -26.82
CA LYS A 26 -27.31 30.53 -26.88
C LYS A 26 -28.48 30.20 -27.82
N LEU A 27 -29.68 30.18 -27.21
CA LEU A 27 -30.90 30.81 -27.74
C LEU A 27 -31.77 31.33 -26.58
N SER A 28 -32.46 32.44 -26.83
CA SER A 28 -33.08 33.31 -25.83
C SER A 28 -34.61 33.24 -25.81
N ARG A 29 -35.17 33.37 -24.59
CA ARG A 29 -36.24 34.31 -24.17
C ARG A 29 -37.67 34.19 -24.76
N ASP A 30 -38.65 33.79 -23.94
CA ASP A 30 -39.71 34.62 -23.31
C ASP A 30 -40.75 33.73 -22.58
N GLY A 31 -41.40 34.26 -21.53
CA GLY A 31 -42.61 33.67 -20.93
C GLY A 31 -42.70 33.73 -19.40
N THR A 32 -43.41 34.74 -18.90
CA THR A 32 -43.77 35.03 -17.50
C THR A 32 -44.64 33.98 -16.82
N GLY A 33 -44.39 33.71 -15.53
CA GLY A 33 -45.34 33.03 -14.62
C GLY A 33 -44.70 32.57 -13.30
N SER A 34 -44.92 33.31 -12.22
CA SER A 34 -44.76 32.84 -10.83
C SER A 34 -46.11 32.30 -10.34
N PRO A 35 -46.18 31.22 -9.51
CA PRO A 35 -46.00 31.44 -8.07
C PRO A 35 -45.47 30.24 -7.24
N SER A 36 -45.25 30.55 -5.96
CA SER A 36 -45.30 29.71 -4.76
C SER A 36 -44.04 28.98 -4.27
N LYS A 37 -43.60 29.47 -3.10
CA LYS A 37 -42.60 28.95 -2.18
C LYS A 37 -42.97 27.54 -1.72
N ILE A 38 -42.05 26.58 -1.91
CA ILE A 38 -41.96 25.37 -1.10
C ILE A 38 -40.49 25.25 -0.68
N SER A 39 -40.27 25.34 0.63
CA SER A 39 -38.99 25.16 1.30
C SER A 39 -38.44 23.75 1.04
N PRO A 40 -37.15 23.56 0.74
CA PRO A 40 -36.56 22.22 0.79
C PRO A 40 -36.49 21.73 2.25
N PRO A 41 -36.66 20.42 2.49
CA PRO A 41 -36.66 19.86 3.84
C PRO A 41 -35.29 20.02 4.49
N SER A 42 -35.33 20.38 5.76
CA SER A 42 -34.21 20.57 6.68
C SER A 42 -33.26 19.36 6.62
N THR A 43 -32.04 19.58 6.16
CA THR A 43 -30.92 18.67 6.42
C THR A 43 -30.70 18.58 7.93
N PRO A 44 -30.65 17.37 8.54
CA PRO A 44 -30.23 17.26 9.92
C PRO A 44 -28.78 17.74 10.02
N SER A 45 -28.60 18.73 10.89
CA SER A 45 -27.35 19.29 11.35
C SER A 45 -26.36 18.16 11.68
N SER A 46 -25.23 18.15 10.98
CA SER A 46 -24.05 17.36 11.32
C SER A 46 -23.44 17.92 12.60
N PRO A 47 -23.22 17.11 13.65
CA PRO A 47 -22.35 17.48 14.75
C PRO A 47 -20.98 16.80 14.57
N ASP A 48 -19.94 17.64 14.52
CA ASP A 48 -18.57 17.41 14.98
C ASP A 48 -17.80 16.17 14.47
N ASP A 49 -17.11 16.36 13.34
CA ASP A 49 -15.95 15.58 12.90
C ASP A 49 -14.64 16.22 13.43
N THR A 50 -14.27 15.94 14.68
CA THR A 50 -13.16 16.64 15.37
C THR A 50 -12.04 15.73 15.85
N PHE A 51 -11.25 15.07 14.98
CA PHE A 51 -9.99 14.45 15.47
C PHE A 51 -8.74 14.57 14.58
N PHE A 52 -8.85 14.76 13.26
CA PHE A 52 -7.66 15.01 12.42
C PHE A 52 -7.60 16.37 11.70
N SER A 53 -8.63 17.21 11.84
CA SER A 53 -8.57 18.65 11.51
C SER A 53 -9.53 19.47 12.40
N LEU A 54 -9.00 20.21 13.38
CA LEU A 54 -9.27 21.65 13.53
C LEU A 54 -8.21 22.27 14.44
N GLY A 55 -7.24 22.91 13.81
CA GLY A 55 -6.55 24.05 14.38
C GLY A 55 -6.67 25.15 13.34
N ASP A 56 -7.76 25.90 13.40
CA ASP A 56 -7.82 27.23 12.78
C ASP A 56 -6.69 28.09 13.39
N PRO A 57 -6.00 28.98 12.66
CA PRO A 57 -4.80 29.68 13.17
C PRO A 57 -5.05 30.68 14.31
N GLN A 58 -6.23 30.72 14.91
CA GLN A 58 -6.66 31.77 15.83
C GLN A 58 -6.68 31.36 17.31
N ASN A 59 -6.24 30.15 17.68
CA ASN A 59 -6.09 29.80 19.11
C ASN A 59 -4.82 28.99 19.41
N GLY A 60 -4.14 29.36 20.50
CA GLY A 60 -2.76 29.01 20.83
C GLY A 60 -2.35 27.54 20.63
N LYS A 61 -1.13 27.36 20.09
CA LYS A 61 -0.44 26.10 19.80
C LYS A 61 -0.39 25.15 21.02
N ARG A 62 -1.41 24.31 21.24
CA ARG A 62 -1.24 23.05 21.98
C ARG A 62 -0.54 22.06 21.04
N ARG A 63 0.79 22.00 21.08
CA ARG A 63 1.58 20.96 20.41
C ARG A 63 1.07 19.59 20.88
N ARG A 64 0.55 18.76 19.97
CA ARG A 64 0.19 17.36 20.28
C ARG A 64 1.45 16.65 20.80
N LYS A 65 1.33 15.93 21.92
CA LYS A 65 2.44 15.21 22.54
C LYS A 65 2.80 14.00 21.65
N ILE A 66 4.07 13.88 21.28
CA ILE A 66 4.57 12.74 20.49
C ILE A 66 4.39 11.45 21.31
N PRO A 67 3.83 10.35 20.74
CA PRO A 67 3.66 9.09 21.46
C PRO A 67 4.96 8.51 22.02
N LYS A 68 4.92 7.85 23.19
CA LYS A 68 6.10 7.23 23.82
C LYS A 68 6.82 6.23 22.90
N LEU A 69 6.05 5.38 22.20
CA LEU A 69 6.58 4.44 21.20
C LEU A 69 7.43 5.14 20.14
N VAL A 70 6.91 6.26 19.61
CA VAL A 70 7.59 7.06 18.58
C VAL A 70 8.87 7.68 19.13
N LEU A 71 8.86 8.14 20.39
CA LEU A 71 10.07 8.65 21.05
C LEU A 71 11.14 7.56 21.21
N LYS A 72 10.76 6.32 21.58
CA LYS A 72 11.68 5.17 21.66
C LYS A 72 12.28 4.84 20.30
N ILE A 73 11.44 4.75 19.27
CA ILE A 73 11.89 4.54 17.87
C ILE A 73 12.84 5.66 17.43
N ASN A 74 12.51 6.92 17.72
CA ASN A 74 13.38 8.06 17.40
C ASN A 74 14.75 7.95 18.07
N ALA A 75 14.80 7.58 19.35
CA ALA A 75 16.04 7.42 20.09
C ALA A 75 16.95 6.34 19.47
N ILE A 76 16.38 5.23 19.01
CA ILE A 76 17.13 4.17 18.32
C ILE A 76 17.77 4.69 17.02
N TYR A 77 16.98 5.38 16.19
CA TYR A 77 17.51 5.97 14.94
C TYR A 77 18.58 7.03 15.22
N GLU A 78 18.40 7.86 16.24
CA GLU A 78 19.38 8.88 16.63
C GLU A 78 20.69 8.26 17.13
N ALA A 79 20.61 7.19 17.92
CA ALA A 79 21.78 6.46 18.41
C ALA A 79 22.58 5.81 17.27
N ARG A 80 21.91 5.22 16.28
CA ARG A 80 22.57 4.53 15.15
C ARG A 80 23.09 5.49 14.08
N ARG A 81 22.32 6.52 13.72
CA ARG A 81 22.70 7.52 12.71
C ARG A 81 23.78 8.47 13.23
N GLY A 82 23.66 8.89 14.49
CA GLY A 82 24.47 9.95 15.11
C GLY A 82 23.93 11.37 14.86
N LYS A 83 24.76 12.37 15.24
CA LYS A 83 24.40 13.81 15.26
C LYS A 83 24.32 14.50 13.89
N LYS A 84 24.74 13.83 12.81
CA LYS A 84 24.72 14.41 11.45
C LYS A 84 23.30 14.36 10.90
N ARG A 85 22.69 15.53 10.71
CA ARG A 85 21.30 15.70 10.24
C ARG A 85 21.27 16.45 8.91
N VAL A 86 20.14 16.39 8.23
CA VAL A 86 19.83 17.35 7.15
C VAL A 86 19.96 18.76 7.73
N LYS A 87 20.68 19.65 7.04
CA LYS A 87 20.75 21.06 7.43
C LYS A 87 19.58 21.79 6.78
N ARG A 88 18.86 22.62 7.54
CA ARG A 88 17.86 23.52 6.98
C ARG A 88 18.60 24.62 6.22
N LEU A 89 18.63 24.53 4.89
CA LEU A 89 19.22 25.55 4.02
C LEU A 89 18.35 26.82 4.08
N SER A 90 18.96 27.98 4.33
CA SER A 90 18.30 29.28 4.20
C SER A 90 18.27 29.69 2.72
N GLN A 91 17.11 30.13 2.22
CA GLN A 91 16.84 30.52 0.83
C GLN A 91 17.62 31.75 0.31
N SER A 92 18.71 32.16 0.96
CA SER A 92 19.43 33.39 0.62
C SER A 92 20.93 33.16 0.53
N THR A 93 21.40 32.22 -0.30
CA THR A 93 22.77 32.25 -0.83
C THR A 93 22.86 31.34 -2.07
N GLU A 94 22.53 31.87 -3.24
CA GLU A 94 22.86 31.24 -4.53
C GLU A 94 24.32 31.46 -4.94
N SER A 95 25.13 32.08 -4.09
CA SER A 95 26.50 32.49 -4.43
C SER A 95 27.46 32.24 -3.28
N ASN A 96 27.60 30.99 -2.86
CA ASN A 96 28.84 30.56 -2.22
C ASN A 96 29.09 29.09 -2.50
N SER A 97 30.10 28.84 -3.34
CA SER A 97 30.86 27.59 -3.46
C SER A 97 31.66 27.32 -2.18
N GLY A 98 31.00 27.43 -1.02
CA GLY A 98 31.59 27.11 0.26
C GLY A 98 31.94 25.64 0.26
N LYS A 99 33.25 25.35 0.16
CA LYS A 99 33.83 24.03 0.38
C LYS A 99 33.15 23.43 1.60
N VAL A 100 32.28 22.46 1.37
CA VAL A 100 31.89 21.50 2.40
C VAL A 100 33.19 20.77 2.69
N THR A 101 33.90 21.19 3.73
CA THR A 101 35.08 20.45 4.19
C THR A 101 34.61 19.02 4.42
N ASP A 102 35.19 18.13 3.62
CA ASP A 102 34.93 16.69 3.62
C ASP A 102 35.61 16.07 4.85
N GLU A 103 35.28 16.61 6.02
CA GLU A 103 35.70 16.12 7.32
C GLU A 103 34.74 14.98 7.71
N ASN A 104 34.82 13.90 6.92
CA ASN A 104 34.69 12.53 7.40
C ASN A 104 34.91 11.56 6.24
N SER A 105 36.07 10.93 6.28
CA SER A 105 36.22 9.49 6.05
C SER A 105 35.10 8.74 6.80
N GLU A 106 34.03 8.36 6.09
CA GLU A 106 33.49 7.03 6.32
C GLU A 106 34.68 6.11 6.03
N SER A 107 35.24 5.44 7.03
CA SER A 107 36.25 4.38 6.83
C SER A 107 35.66 3.14 6.13
N ASP A 108 34.61 3.31 5.34
CA ASP A 108 34.30 2.49 4.20
C ASP A 108 35.02 3.16 3.03
N SER A 109 36.24 2.73 2.71
CA SER A 109 36.67 2.86 1.32
C SER A 109 35.53 2.28 0.48
N ASP A 110 34.94 3.11 -0.39
CA ASP A 110 34.02 2.61 -1.38
C ASP A 110 34.85 1.67 -2.24
N THR A 111 34.73 0.38 -1.99
CA THR A 111 35.36 -0.63 -2.83
C THR A 111 34.87 -0.39 -4.24
N GLU A 112 35.74 -0.54 -5.23
CA GLU A 112 35.41 -0.41 -6.65
C GLU A 112 34.14 -1.21 -7.00
N GLU A 113 33.96 -2.35 -6.33
CA GLU A 113 32.78 -3.21 -6.37
C GLU A 113 31.48 -2.50 -5.96
N LYS A 114 31.46 -1.72 -4.86
CA LYS A 114 30.27 -0.97 -4.43
C LYS A 114 29.87 0.11 -5.44
N LEU A 115 30.84 0.81 -6.01
CA LEU A 115 30.60 1.84 -7.04
C LEU A 115 30.10 1.23 -8.35
N LYS A 116 30.64 0.07 -8.72
CA LYS A 116 30.17 -0.71 -9.87
C LYS A 116 28.74 -1.20 -9.67
N ALA A 117 28.42 -1.75 -8.49
CA ALA A 117 27.06 -2.17 -8.14
C ALA A 117 26.07 -0.98 -8.17
N HIS A 118 26.45 0.18 -7.62
CA HIS A 118 25.65 1.41 -7.71
C HIS A 118 25.39 1.84 -9.15
N SER A 119 26.43 1.89 -9.98
CA SER A 119 26.34 2.27 -11.40
C SER A 119 25.43 1.30 -12.17
N GLN A 120 25.57 0.00 -11.95
CA GLN A 120 24.72 -1.03 -12.55
C GLN A 120 23.25 -0.85 -12.14
N ARG A 121 22.96 -0.59 -10.86
CA ARG A 121 21.58 -0.30 -10.41
C ARG A 121 20.99 0.91 -11.09
N LEU A 122 21.76 1.99 -11.22
CA LEU A 122 21.28 3.22 -11.82
C LEU A 122 20.92 3.00 -13.30
N VAL A 123 21.77 2.30 -14.05
CA VAL A 123 21.48 1.91 -15.44
C VAL A 123 20.24 1.02 -15.49
N HIS A 124 20.16 0.04 -14.59
CA HIS A 124 19.05 -0.91 -14.53
C HIS A 124 17.70 -0.23 -14.32
N VAL A 125 17.58 0.59 -13.26
CA VAL A 125 16.34 1.31 -12.92
C VAL A 125 15.93 2.25 -14.05
N LYS A 126 16.88 2.98 -14.64
CA LYS A 126 16.61 3.87 -15.78
C LYS A 126 16.19 3.12 -17.04
N SER A 127 16.77 1.96 -17.31
CA SER A 127 16.47 1.17 -18.52
C SER A 127 15.07 0.55 -18.49
N ARG A 128 14.59 0.15 -17.30
CA ARG A 128 13.28 -0.52 -17.13
C ARG A 128 12.12 0.44 -17.05
N LEU A 129 12.36 1.72 -16.75
CA LEU A 129 11.33 2.71 -16.49
C LEU A 129 11.31 3.77 -17.59
N LYS A 130 10.56 3.52 -18.67
CA LYS A 130 10.06 4.63 -19.50
C LYS A 130 9.01 5.36 -18.66
N GLN A 131 9.30 6.57 -18.21
CA GLN A 131 8.39 7.37 -17.39
C GLN A 131 7.01 7.45 -18.05
N THR A 132 6.03 6.75 -17.47
CA THR A 132 4.63 6.96 -17.79
C THR A 132 4.17 8.26 -17.15
N PRO A 133 3.55 9.20 -17.90
CA PRO A 133 3.21 10.52 -17.38
C PRO A 133 2.05 10.53 -16.36
N ARG A 134 1.38 9.39 -16.15
CA ARG A 134 0.28 9.24 -15.20
C ARG A 134 0.68 8.30 -14.08
N TYR A 135 0.86 8.85 -12.89
CA TYR A 135 0.95 8.07 -11.66
C TYR A 135 -0.47 7.96 -11.09
N GLN A 136 -0.92 6.75 -10.79
CA GLN A 136 -2.19 6.49 -10.11
C GLN A 136 -1.88 6.13 -8.66
N THR A 137 -2.54 6.80 -7.72
CA THR A 137 -2.51 6.42 -6.31
C THR A 137 -3.87 5.83 -5.94
N LEU A 138 -3.86 4.74 -5.17
CA LEU A 138 -5.08 4.12 -4.64
C LEU A 138 -5.97 5.14 -3.90
N GLU A 139 -5.36 6.13 -3.26
CA GLU A 139 -6.04 7.22 -2.57
C GLU A 139 -6.77 8.17 -3.54
N ARG A 140 -6.19 8.46 -4.72
CA ARG A 140 -6.86 9.24 -5.76
C ARG A 140 -8.05 8.47 -6.33
N ASP A 141 -7.91 7.18 -6.58
CA ASP A 141 -9.01 6.36 -7.11
C ASP A 141 -10.18 6.26 -6.11
N LEU A 142 -9.89 6.14 -4.81
CA LEU A 142 -10.90 6.12 -3.73
C LEU A 142 -11.59 7.48 -3.52
N ILE A 143 -10.92 8.60 -3.81
CA ILE A 143 -11.47 9.96 -3.65
C ILE A 143 -12.24 10.40 -4.90
N GLU A 144 -11.75 10.05 -6.08
CA GLU A 144 -12.35 10.42 -7.37
C GLU A 144 -13.60 9.59 -7.67
N TYR A 145 -13.67 8.36 -7.13
CA TYR A 145 -14.85 7.50 -7.14
C TYR A 145 -15.36 7.31 -5.71
N GLN A 146 -16.26 8.17 -5.24
CA GLN A 146 -17.13 7.86 -4.09
C GLN A 146 -18.10 6.71 -4.43
N GLU A 147 -17.55 5.54 -4.74
CA GLU A 147 -18.27 4.27 -4.78
C GLU A 147 -18.67 3.96 -3.33
N ARG A 148 -19.95 4.22 -3.00
CA ARG A 148 -20.53 3.93 -1.68
C ARG A 148 -20.68 2.43 -1.40
N GLN A 149 -20.36 1.58 -2.37
CA GLN A 149 -20.57 0.14 -2.31
C GLN A 149 -19.34 -0.57 -1.75
N LEU A 150 -19.56 -1.52 -0.83
CA LEU A 150 -18.48 -2.28 -0.23
C LEU A 150 -17.79 -3.22 -1.23
N PHE A 151 -18.49 -3.76 -2.21
CA PHE A 151 -17.92 -4.70 -3.18
C PHE A 151 -18.67 -4.65 -4.52
N GLU A 152 -18.01 -5.08 -5.59
CA GLU A 152 -18.58 -5.09 -6.95
C GLU A 152 -19.44 -6.34 -7.18
N TYR A 153 -18.92 -7.51 -6.80
CA TYR A 153 -19.65 -8.78 -6.90
C TYR A 153 -19.08 -9.83 -5.94
N PHE A 154 -19.92 -10.82 -5.64
CA PHE A 154 -19.63 -11.97 -4.81
C PHE A 154 -19.86 -13.23 -5.64
N VAL A 155 -18.93 -14.17 -5.58
CA VAL A 155 -19.01 -15.44 -6.32
C VAL A 155 -18.72 -16.62 -5.42
N VAL A 156 -19.38 -17.74 -5.72
CA VAL A 156 -19.05 -19.05 -5.17
C VAL A 156 -18.42 -19.85 -6.28
N VAL A 157 -17.24 -20.38 -6.03
CA VAL A 157 -16.49 -21.22 -6.97
C VAL A 157 -16.42 -22.63 -6.42
N SER A 158 -16.75 -23.62 -7.25
CA SER A 158 -16.70 -25.04 -6.91
C SER A 158 -15.88 -25.81 -7.95
N LEU A 159 -15.31 -26.94 -7.53
CA LEU A 159 -14.54 -27.83 -8.39
C LEU A 159 -15.45 -28.86 -9.08
N HIS A 160 -15.38 -28.95 -10.41
CA HIS A 160 -16.11 -29.93 -11.21
C HIS A 160 -15.16 -30.88 -11.94
N LYS A 161 -15.59 -32.13 -12.11
CA LYS A 161 -14.79 -33.14 -12.83
C LYS A 161 -14.92 -32.91 -14.34
N LYS A 162 -13.80 -32.79 -15.04
CA LYS A 162 -13.80 -32.68 -16.51
C LYS A 162 -14.26 -34.00 -17.14
N GLN A 163 -15.22 -33.97 -18.07
CA GLN A 163 -15.81 -35.16 -18.70
C GLN A 163 -14.78 -36.10 -19.37
N ALA A 164 -13.61 -35.57 -19.76
CA ALA A 164 -12.54 -36.29 -20.45
C ALA A 164 -11.23 -36.45 -19.63
N GLY A 165 -11.25 -36.26 -18.31
CA GLY A 165 -10.03 -36.38 -17.50
C GLY A 165 -10.26 -36.60 -15.99
N ALA A 166 -9.18 -36.94 -15.29
CA ALA A 166 -9.20 -37.09 -13.82
C ALA A 166 -9.08 -35.76 -13.06
N ALA A 167 -8.74 -34.66 -13.74
CA ALA A 167 -8.51 -33.36 -13.13
C ALA A 167 -9.80 -32.57 -12.91
N TYR A 168 -9.83 -31.84 -11.79
CA TYR A 168 -10.90 -30.90 -11.48
C TYR A 168 -10.66 -29.54 -12.11
N VAL A 169 -11.74 -28.86 -12.49
CA VAL A 169 -11.74 -27.50 -13.04
C VAL A 169 -12.61 -26.62 -12.15
N PRO A 170 -12.15 -25.43 -11.74
CA PRO A 170 -12.95 -24.51 -10.95
C PRO A 170 -13.91 -23.74 -11.84
N GLU A 171 -15.17 -23.62 -11.40
CA GLU A 171 -16.22 -22.88 -12.10
C GLU A 171 -17.07 -22.08 -11.11
N VAL A 172 -17.59 -20.94 -11.56
CA VAL A 172 -18.54 -20.14 -10.77
C VAL A 172 -19.88 -20.88 -10.73
N THR A 173 -20.31 -21.26 -9.52
CA THR A 173 -21.61 -21.93 -9.29
C THR A 173 -22.70 -20.96 -8.86
N GLN A 174 -22.31 -19.86 -8.20
CA GLN A 174 -23.23 -18.80 -7.80
C GLN A 174 -22.57 -17.44 -7.95
N GLN A 175 -23.38 -16.43 -8.30
CA GLN A 175 -22.95 -15.06 -8.44
C GLN A 175 -23.99 -14.10 -7.88
N PHE A 176 -23.53 -13.04 -7.22
CA PHE A 176 -24.32 -11.93 -6.75
C PHE A 176 -23.63 -10.60 -7.05
N PRO A 177 -24.30 -9.59 -7.63
CA PRO A 177 -25.66 -9.64 -8.17
C PRO A 177 -25.79 -10.55 -9.41
N LEU A 178 -27.01 -11.06 -9.66
CA LEU A 178 -27.31 -12.01 -10.76
C LEU A 178 -27.19 -11.39 -12.16
N LYS A 179 -27.37 -10.07 -12.27
CA LYS A 179 -27.17 -9.30 -13.49
C LYS A 179 -26.13 -8.22 -13.20
N LEU A 180 -25.07 -8.18 -13.98
CA LEU A 180 -24.08 -7.10 -13.92
C LEU A 180 -24.65 -5.90 -14.69
N GLU A 181 -25.40 -5.02 -14.01
CA GLU A 181 -25.88 -3.78 -14.64
C GLU A 181 -24.77 -2.71 -14.61
N ARG A 182 -24.23 -2.34 -15.79
CA ARG A 182 -23.87 -0.96 -16.24
C ARG A 182 -22.76 -0.92 -17.32
N SER A 183 -23.08 -0.24 -18.43
CA SER A 183 -22.26 0.26 -19.56
C SER A 183 -21.34 -0.71 -20.33
N PHE A 184 -21.42 -0.64 -21.67
CA PHE A 184 -20.78 -1.59 -22.62
C PHE A 184 -19.25 -1.73 -22.52
N LYS A 185 -18.50 -0.72 -22.06
CA LYS A 185 -17.04 -0.84 -21.88
C LYS A 185 -16.65 -1.62 -20.62
N PHE A 186 -17.35 -1.38 -19.52
CA PHE A 186 -17.13 -2.11 -18.26
C PHE A 186 -17.54 -3.58 -18.36
N MET A 187 -18.47 -3.91 -19.27
CA MET A 187 -18.96 -5.27 -19.48
C MET A 187 -17.86 -6.26 -19.92
N ARG A 188 -17.01 -5.91 -20.92
CA ARG A 188 -15.97 -6.83 -21.42
C ARG A 188 -14.88 -7.09 -20.40
N GLU A 189 -14.37 -6.03 -19.77
CA GLU A 189 -13.36 -6.18 -18.72
C GLU A 189 -13.90 -7.00 -17.56
N ALA A 190 -15.11 -6.69 -17.07
CA ALA A 190 -15.70 -7.44 -15.96
C ALA A 190 -15.99 -8.91 -16.31
N GLU A 191 -16.44 -9.20 -17.54
CA GLU A 191 -16.63 -10.57 -18.02
C GLU A 191 -15.32 -11.36 -18.10
N ASP A 192 -14.25 -10.74 -18.60
CA ASP A 192 -12.95 -11.40 -18.69
C ASP A 192 -12.32 -11.59 -17.30
N GLN A 193 -12.51 -10.64 -16.38
CA GLN A 193 -12.12 -10.84 -14.98
C GLN A 193 -12.92 -11.98 -14.33
N LEU A 194 -14.24 -12.06 -14.58
CA LEU A 194 -15.09 -13.12 -14.04
C LEU A 194 -14.66 -14.52 -14.51
N LYS A 195 -14.17 -14.64 -15.75
CA LYS A 195 -13.59 -15.89 -16.27
C LYS A 195 -12.26 -16.25 -15.61
N ALA A 196 -11.49 -15.28 -15.17
CA ALA A 196 -10.20 -15.51 -14.51
C ALA A 196 -10.36 -15.94 -13.05
N ILE A 197 -11.34 -15.38 -12.32
CA ILE A 197 -11.52 -15.58 -10.87
C ILE A 197 -11.51 -17.05 -10.43
N PRO A 198 -12.19 -17.99 -11.10
CA PRO A 198 -12.14 -19.40 -10.70
C PRO A 198 -10.72 -19.96 -10.59
N GLN A 199 -9.82 -19.56 -11.49
CA GLN A 199 -8.41 -19.97 -11.47
C GLN A 199 -7.65 -19.38 -10.28
N PHE A 200 -8.00 -18.17 -9.85
CA PHE A 200 -7.44 -17.53 -8.65
C PHE A 200 -8.02 -18.08 -7.35
N CYS A 201 -9.28 -18.53 -7.36
CA CYS A 201 -9.90 -19.21 -6.22
C CYS A 201 -9.30 -20.62 -6.00
N PHE A 202 -8.92 -21.31 -7.08
CA PHE A 202 -8.28 -22.63 -7.02
C PHE A 202 -7.03 -22.71 -7.90
N PRO A 203 -5.93 -22.04 -7.51
CA PRO A 203 -4.66 -22.12 -8.24
C PRO A 203 -4.05 -23.54 -8.15
N ASP A 204 -4.52 -24.34 -7.20
CA ASP A 204 -4.13 -25.73 -6.93
C ASP A 204 -5.21 -26.75 -7.38
N ALA A 205 -6.15 -26.38 -8.27
CA ALA A 205 -7.28 -27.23 -8.68
C ALA A 205 -6.90 -28.69 -9.06
N LYS A 206 -5.74 -28.87 -9.70
CA LYS A 206 -5.21 -30.17 -10.12
C LYS A 206 -4.75 -31.06 -8.95
N ASP A 207 -4.41 -30.46 -7.81
CA ASP A 207 -3.87 -31.13 -6.63
C ASP A 207 -4.99 -31.57 -5.67
N TRP A 208 -6.25 -31.20 -5.97
CA TRP A 208 -7.41 -31.51 -5.14
C TRP A 208 -7.97 -32.92 -5.36
N ALA A 209 -8.31 -33.57 -4.26
CA ALA A 209 -9.12 -34.78 -4.21
C ALA A 209 -10.23 -34.62 -3.14
N PRO A 210 -11.34 -35.39 -3.21
CA PRO A 210 -12.37 -35.36 -2.18
C PRO A 210 -11.82 -35.73 -0.79
N ILE A 211 -12.05 -34.87 0.21
CA ILE A 211 -11.55 -35.01 1.58
C ILE A 211 -12.68 -35.00 2.63
N HIS A 212 -12.39 -35.50 3.83
CA HIS A 212 -13.37 -35.57 4.92
C HIS A 212 -13.44 -34.30 5.76
N GLN A 213 -12.27 -33.71 6.03
CA GLN A 213 -12.10 -32.56 6.91
C GLN A 213 -11.12 -31.58 6.29
N PHE A 214 -11.42 -30.29 6.44
CA PHE A 214 -10.59 -29.20 5.97
C PHE A 214 -10.78 -28.04 6.94
N ALA A 215 -9.69 -27.48 7.45
CA ALA A 215 -9.76 -26.21 8.18
C ALA A 215 -9.98 -25.10 7.16
N SER A 216 -10.94 -24.21 7.41
CA SER A 216 -11.19 -23.10 6.49
C SER A 216 -9.95 -22.22 6.34
N GLU A 217 -9.69 -21.77 5.11
CA GLU A 217 -8.54 -20.96 4.77
C GLU A 217 -9.00 -19.63 4.17
N THR A 218 -8.48 -18.53 4.72
CA THR A 218 -8.68 -17.19 4.18
C THR A 218 -7.45 -16.73 3.43
N PHE A 219 -7.63 -16.27 2.19
CA PHE A 219 -6.56 -15.67 1.39
C PHE A 219 -7.14 -14.59 0.49
N SER A 220 -6.28 -13.82 -0.17
CA SER A 220 -6.73 -12.88 -1.18
C SER A 220 -5.79 -12.80 -2.37
N PHE A 221 -6.37 -12.55 -3.54
CA PHE A 221 -5.64 -12.27 -4.77
C PHE A 221 -5.94 -10.84 -5.23
N VAL A 222 -5.12 -10.33 -6.15
CA VAL A 222 -5.30 -9.00 -6.74
C VAL A 222 -5.22 -9.12 -8.26
N LEU A 223 -6.22 -8.56 -8.92
CA LEU A 223 -6.27 -8.39 -10.36
C LEU A 223 -5.82 -6.95 -10.65
N THR A 224 -4.72 -6.81 -11.39
CA THR A 224 -4.18 -5.50 -11.80
C THR A 224 -4.63 -5.20 -13.23
N GLY A 225 -5.37 -4.12 -13.42
CA GLY A 225 -5.78 -3.63 -14.74
C GLY A 225 -4.62 -3.01 -15.53
N GLU A 226 -4.81 -2.84 -16.83
CA GLU A 226 -3.82 -2.20 -17.71
C GLU A 226 -3.53 -0.74 -17.33
N ASP A 227 -4.51 -0.08 -16.71
CA ASP A 227 -4.38 1.29 -16.20
C ASP A 227 -3.66 1.38 -14.86
N GLY A 228 -3.43 0.24 -14.17
CA GLY A 228 -2.87 0.18 -12.82
C GLY A 228 -3.93 0.01 -11.72
N SER A 229 -5.22 0.02 -12.07
CA SER A 229 -6.32 -0.18 -11.13
C SER A 229 -6.24 -1.57 -10.47
N ARG A 230 -6.65 -1.67 -9.20
CA ARG A 230 -6.61 -2.91 -8.43
C ARG A 230 -7.99 -3.36 -8.02
N ARG A 231 -8.27 -4.65 -8.25
CA ARG A 231 -9.42 -5.35 -7.67
C ARG A 231 -8.93 -6.48 -6.79
N PHE A 232 -9.40 -6.50 -5.55
CA PHE A 232 -9.07 -7.48 -4.54
C PHE A 232 -10.14 -8.55 -4.52
N GLY A 233 -9.74 -9.81 -4.67
CA GLY A 233 -10.60 -10.98 -4.43
C GLY A 233 -10.32 -11.55 -3.04
N TYR A 234 -11.22 -11.32 -2.09
CA TYR A 234 -11.14 -11.85 -0.73
C TYR A 234 -11.84 -13.20 -0.67
N CYS A 235 -11.07 -14.25 -0.42
CA CYS A 235 -11.52 -15.64 -0.50
C CYS A 235 -11.60 -16.29 0.87
N ARG A 236 -12.70 -17.02 1.11
CA ARG A 236 -12.82 -18.05 2.14
C ARG A 236 -13.00 -19.40 1.48
N ARG A 237 -11.98 -20.25 1.56
CA ARG A 237 -12.02 -21.65 1.14
C ARG A 237 -12.50 -22.49 2.31
N LEU A 238 -13.59 -23.23 2.13
CA LEU A 238 -14.14 -24.08 3.18
C LEU A 238 -14.69 -25.37 2.60
N LEU A 239 -14.79 -26.41 3.42
CA LEU A 239 -15.48 -27.63 3.04
C LEU A 239 -16.98 -27.44 3.33
N PRO A 240 -17.88 -27.66 2.35
CA PRO A 240 -19.32 -27.70 2.57
C PRO A 240 -19.73 -28.51 3.81
N SER A 241 -20.93 -28.31 4.36
CA SER A 241 -21.55 -29.27 5.31
C SER A 241 -22.09 -30.52 4.58
N GLY A 242 -22.12 -31.69 5.24
CA GLY A 242 -22.51 -32.96 4.61
C GLY A 242 -21.70 -34.19 5.09
N LYS A 243 -22.13 -35.39 4.67
CA LYS A 243 -21.47 -36.66 5.02
C LYS A 243 -20.49 -37.09 3.92
N GLY A 244 -19.40 -37.75 4.31
CA GLY A 244 -18.44 -38.35 3.39
C GLY A 244 -17.41 -37.39 2.78
N LYS A 245 -16.65 -37.90 1.81
CA LYS A 245 -15.59 -37.17 1.09
C LYS A 245 -16.20 -36.16 0.13
N ARG A 246 -15.77 -34.90 0.23
CA ARG A 246 -16.30 -33.78 -0.55
C ARG A 246 -15.17 -32.87 -1.03
N LEU A 247 -15.46 -32.04 -2.00
CA LEU A 247 -14.54 -31.01 -2.47
C LEU A 247 -14.85 -29.69 -1.75
N PRO A 248 -13.82 -28.85 -1.49
CA PRO A 248 -14.03 -27.52 -0.96
C PRO A 248 -14.75 -26.61 -1.97
N GLU A 249 -15.37 -25.55 -1.43
CA GLU A 249 -15.90 -24.40 -2.17
C GLU A 249 -15.14 -23.15 -1.74
N VAL A 250 -15.06 -22.16 -2.63
CA VAL A 250 -14.47 -20.85 -2.33
C VAL A 250 -15.54 -19.78 -2.45
N TYR A 251 -15.71 -19.02 -1.38
CA TYR A 251 -16.55 -17.83 -1.33
C TYR A 251 -15.66 -16.60 -1.52
N CYS A 252 -15.87 -15.87 -2.61
CA CYS A 252 -15.01 -14.76 -3.00
C CYS A 252 -15.80 -13.45 -3.11
N ILE A 253 -15.38 -12.45 -2.34
CA ILE A 253 -15.85 -11.05 -2.47
C ILE A 253 -14.85 -10.30 -3.35
N VAL A 254 -15.30 -9.67 -4.42
CA VAL A 254 -14.46 -8.81 -5.27
C VAL A 254 -14.77 -7.35 -5.02
N SER A 255 -13.75 -6.59 -4.63
CA SER A 255 -13.87 -5.17 -4.31
C SER A 255 -12.65 -4.37 -4.77
N ARG A 256 -12.84 -3.09 -5.08
CA ARG A 256 -11.74 -2.13 -5.21
C ARG A 256 -11.23 -1.63 -3.87
N LEU A 257 -12.03 -1.86 -2.81
CA LEU A 257 -11.70 -1.42 -1.47
C LEU A 257 -10.67 -2.32 -0.84
N GLY A 258 -9.73 -1.63 -0.21
CA GLY A 258 -8.63 -2.24 0.43
C GLY A 258 -8.84 -2.58 1.92
N CYS A 259 -9.74 -3.51 2.27
CA CYS A 259 -10.12 -3.72 3.66
C CYS A 259 -10.18 -5.20 4.08
N PHE A 260 -9.03 -5.87 4.21
CA PHE A 260 -8.97 -7.32 4.53
C PHE A 260 -9.71 -7.69 5.80
N ASN A 261 -9.55 -6.93 6.90
CA ASN A 261 -10.22 -7.24 8.16
C ASN A 261 -11.75 -7.12 8.04
N LEU A 262 -12.23 -6.11 7.30
CA LEU A 262 -13.65 -5.89 7.04
C LEU A 262 -14.23 -7.04 6.22
N PHE A 263 -13.59 -7.43 5.11
CA PHE A 263 -14.07 -8.53 4.28
C PHE A 263 -13.88 -9.89 4.92
N SER A 264 -12.84 -10.10 5.74
CA SER A 264 -12.68 -11.33 6.53
C SER A 264 -13.85 -11.48 7.50
N LYS A 265 -14.27 -10.40 8.19
CA LYS A 265 -15.44 -10.43 9.07
C LYS A 265 -16.73 -10.72 8.32
N ILE A 266 -16.90 -10.17 7.11
CA ILE A 266 -18.04 -10.53 6.25
C ILE A 266 -18.00 -12.02 5.87
N LEU A 267 -16.82 -12.55 5.52
CA LEU A 267 -16.65 -13.96 5.17
C LEU A 267 -16.85 -14.90 6.37
N ASP A 268 -16.54 -14.48 7.59
CA ASP A 268 -16.87 -15.20 8.82
C ASP A 268 -18.39 -15.37 8.97
N GLU A 269 -19.15 -14.31 8.69
CA GLU A 269 -20.62 -14.37 8.68
C GLU A 269 -21.17 -15.23 7.54
N VAL A 270 -20.51 -15.23 6.38
CA VAL A 270 -20.84 -16.15 5.26
C VAL A 270 -20.66 -17.60 5.69
N GLU A 271 -19.51 -17.94 6.29
CA GLU A 271 -19.22 -19.30 6.77
C GLU A 271 -20.21 -19.75 7.84
N LYS A 272 -20.50 -18.89 8.83
CA LYS A 272 -21.51 -19.13 9.87
C LYS A 272 -22.88 -19.49 9.27
N ARG A 273 -23.38 -18.68 8.33
CA ARG A 273 -24.69 -18.88 7.68
C ARG A 273 -24.71 -20.11 6.79
N ARG A 274 -23.61 -20.36 6.08
CA ARG A 274 -23.43 -21.54 5.23
C ARG A 274 -23.48 -22.84 6.02
N GLY A 275 -23.06 -22.82 7.29
CA GLY A 275 -23.20 -23.93 8.23
C GLY A 275 -24.66 -24.31 8.50
N ILE A 276 -25.59 -23.33 8.43
CA ILE A 276 -27.03 -23.52 8.63
C ILE A 276 -27.73 -23.86 7.31
N SER A 277 -27.63 -22.98 6.31
CA SER A 277 -28.20 -23.20 4.98
C SER A 277 -27.53 -22.28 3.94
N PRO A 278 -27.14 -22.81 2.75
CA PRO A 278 -26.59 -22.00 1.67
C PRO A 278 -27.49 -20.83 1.24
N ALA A 279 -28.81 -20.99 1.35
CA ALA A 279 -29.79 -19.96 0.95
C ALA A 279 -29.71 -18.68 1.80
N LEU A 280 -29.06 -18.71 2.96
CA LEU A 280 -28.92 -17.57 3.88
C LEU A 280 -27.79 -16.61 3.51
N VAL A 281 -26.90 -17.01 2.58
CA VAL A 281 -25.76 -16.21 2.14
C VAL A 281 -26.22 -15.07 1.23
N GLN A 282 -27.12 -15.32 0.29
CA GLN A 282 -27.55 -14.29 -0.66
C GLN A 282 -28.28 -13.10 0.01
N PRO A 283 -29.19 -13.29 0.98
CA PRO A 283 -29.76 -12.18 1.75
C PRO A 283 -28.70 -11.38 2.52
N LEU A 284 -27.67 -12.05 3.07
CA LEU A 284 -26.56 -11.35 3.73
C LEU A 284 -25.84 -10.44 2.74
N MET A 285 -25.43 -10.98 1.59
CA MET A 285 -24.67 -10.24 0.57
C MET A 285 -25.46 -9.03 0.06
N ARG A 286 -26.79 -9.14 -0.05
CA ARG A 286 -27.67 -8.00 -0.37
C ARG A 286 -27.57 -6.90 0.68
N SER A 287 -27.77 -7.24 1.97
CA SER A 287 -27.68 -6.25 3.06
C SER A 287 -26.30 -5.60 3.15
N VAL A 288 -25.22 -6.36 2.91
CA VAL A 288 -23.85 -5.82 2.90
C VAL A 288 -23.63 -4.90 1.69
N MET A 289 -24.12 -5.24 0.50
CA MET A 289 -23.96 -4.40 -0.69
C MET A 289 -24.73 -3.08 -0.61
N GLU A 290 -25.86 -3.05 0.11
CA GLU A 290 -26.65 -1.85 0.39
C GLU A 290 -26.04 -0.98 1.51
N ALA A 291 -25.14 -1.52 2.32
CA ALA A 291 -24.51 -0.81 3.42
C ALA A 291 -23.46 0.21 2.91
N PRO A 292 -23.36 1.40 3.52
CA PRO A 292 -22.39 2.40 3.11
C PRO A 292 -20.97 1.98 3.53
N PHE A 293 -19.96 2.27 2.72
CA PHE A 293 -18.56 2.11 3.16
C PHE A 293 -18.27 2.96 4.41
N PRO A 294 -17.71 2.40 5.51
CA PRO A 294 -17.45 3.19 6.71
C PRO A 294 -16.37 4.26 6.46
N ALA A 295 -16.56 5.44 7.03
CA ALA A 295 -15.49 6.42 7.12
C ALA A 295 -14.39 5.93 8.08
N LEU A 296 -13.19 6.50 7.98
CA LEU A 296 -12.04 6.12 8.84
C LEU A 296 -12.39 6.21 10.32
N GLY A 297 -12.06 5.15 11.07
CA GLY A 297 -12.38 5.05 12.50
C GLY A 297 -13.85 4.84 12.84
N ARG A 298 -14.76 4.87 11.87
CA ARG A 298 -16.19 4.68 12.08
C ARG A 298 -16.57 3.20 11.93
N THR A 299 -17.69 2.86 12.57
CA THR A 299 -18.33 1.55 12.48
C THR A 299 -19.70 1.72 11.85
N ILE A 300 -20.04 0.86 10.89
CA ILE A 300 -21.40 0.71 10.37
C ILE A 300 -22.00 -0.57 10.94
N THR A 301 -23.33 -0.65 10.95
CA THR A 301 -24.05 -1.86 11.35
C THR A 301 -24.87 -2.39 10.19
N VAL A 302 -24.77 -3.69 9.93
CA VAL A 302 -25.57 -4.41 8.94
C VAL A 302 -26.51 -5.32 9.70
N LYS A 303 -27.82 -5.04 9.63
CA LYS A 303 -28.86 -5.87 10.25
C LYS A 303 -29.30 -6.93 9.28
N ASN A 304 -29.29 -8.19 9.69
CA ASN A 304 -29.77 -9.26 8.83
C ASN A 304 -30.37 -10.41 9.65
N PHE A 305 -31.48 -10.96 9.16
CA PHE A 305 -32.21 -12.03 9.83
C PHE A 305 -31.50 -13.38 9.70
N LEU A 306 -31.38 -14.10 10.82
CA LEU A 306 -30.89 -15.46 10.89
C LEU A 306 -31.95 -16.36 11.55
N PRO A 307 -32.41 -17.44 10.88
CA PRO A 307 -33.35 -18.39 11.49
C PRO A 307 -32.82 -18.93 12.82
N GLY A 308 -33.67 -18.96 13.85
CA GLY A 308 -33.32 -19.41 15.20
C GLY A 308 -32.72 -18.33 16.11
N SER A 309 -31.98 -17.36 15.55
CA SER A 309 -31.35 -16.26 16.31
C SER A 309 -32.07 -14.91 16.17
N GLY A 310 -32.96 -14.76 15.19
CA GLY A 310 -33.67 -13.50 14.93
C GLY A 310 -32.83 -12.50 14.13
N THR A 311 -33.01 -11.20 14.39
CA THR A 311 -32.24 -10.14 13.71
C THR A 311 -30.86 -10.00 14.35
N GLU A 312 -29.82 -10.42 13.63
CA GLU A 312 -28.43 -10.21 14.06
C GLU A 312 -27.90 -8.86 13.54
N VAL A 313 -26.96 -8.28 14.31
CA VAL A 313 -26.30 -7.02 13.97
C VAL A 313 -24.83 -7.28 13.74
N ILE A 314 -24.38 -7.08 12.51
CA ILE A 314 -22.98 -7.23 12.11
C ILE A 314 -22.32 -5.85 12.13
N GLU A 315 -21.33 -5.67 12.99
CA GLU A 315 -20.57 -4.42 13.07
C GLU A 315 -19.38 -4.45 12.13
N LEU A 316 -19.36 -3.60 11.11
CA LEU A 316 -18.24 -3.47 10.19
C LEU A 316 -17.50 -2.17 10.50
N ARG A 317 -16.26 -2.28 10.97
CA ARG A 317 -15.45 -1.13 11.38
C ARG A 317 -14.31 -0.90 10.41
N ARG A 318 -14.07 0.36 10.09
CA ARG A 318 -12.85 0.80 9.42
C ARG A 318 -11.87 1.34 10.46
N PRO A 319 -10.61 0.88 10.51
CA PRO A 319 -9.61 1.42 11.42
C PRO A 319 -9.35 2.90 11.13
N LEU A 320 -8.77 3.60 12.10
CA LEU A 320 -8.38 5.01 11.94
C LEU A 320 -7.22 5.15 10.94
N ASP A 321 -6.36 4.14 10.88
CA ASP A 321 -5.22 4.08 9.98
C ASP A 321 -5.53 3.15 8.82
N SER A 322 -5.83 3.72 7.65
CA SER A 322 -6.17 2.96 6.45
C SER A 322 -5.08 2.03 5.98
N ARG A 323 -3.82 2.31 6.33
CA ARG A 323 -2.66 1.53 5.88
C ARG A 323 -2.64 0.13 6.49
N LEU A 324 -3.26 -0.01 7.66
CA LEU A 324 -3.32 -1.27 8.40
C LEU A 324 -4.63 -2.04 8.15
N GLU A 325 -5.49 -1.57 7.24
CA GLU A 325 -6.76 -2.23 6.88
C GLU A 325 -6.58 -3.65 6.31
N HIS A 326 -5.37 -3.96 5.86
CA HIS A 326 -5.05 -5.09 5.01
C HIS A 326 -3.94 -6.00 5.50
N VAL A 327 -3.36 -5.70 6.65
CA VAL A 327 -2.00 -6.14 6.93
C VAL A 327 -1.94 -7.00 8.16
N ASP A 328 -1.36 -8.18 7.99
CA ASP A 328 -0.98 -9.10 9.04
C ASP A 328 0.55 -9.23 9.02
N PHE A 329 1.23 -8.42 9.83
CA PHE A 329 2.70 -8.50 9.94
C PHE A 329 3.17 -9.73 10.72
N GLU A 330 2.32 -10.35 11.54
CA GLU A 330 2.67 -11.57 12.29
C GLU A 330 3.03 -12.69 11.32
N SER A 331 2.22 -12.89 10.28
CA SER A 331 2.47 -13.87 9.24
C SER A 331 3.78 -13.62 8.49
N LEU A 332 4.15 -12.35 8.29
CA LEU A 332 5.41 -11.96 7.66
C LEU A 332 6.62 -12.34 8.54
N PHE A 333 6.60 -12.01 9.83
CA PHE A 333 7.69 -12.34 10.76
C PHE A 333 7.77 -13.82 11.14
N THR A 334 6.67 -14.56 10.99
CA THR A 334 6.67 -16.02 11.09
C THR A 334 7.38 -16.67 9.89
N SER A 335 7.31 -16.04 8.72
CA SER A 335 7.83 -16.60 7.46
C SER A 335 9.24 -16.11 7.10
N LEU A 336 9.62 -14.91 7.52
CA LEU A 336 10.90 -14.28 7.17
C LEU A 336 11.64 -13.76 8.39
N SER A 337 12.96 -13.99 8.40
CA SER A 337 13.86 -13.29 9.32
C SER A 337 13.90 -11.79 9.02
N VAL A 338 14.23 -10.98 10.02
CA VAL A 338 14.40 -9.52 9.87
C VAL A 338 15.40 -9.18 8.75
N ARG A 339 16.49 -9.96 8.61
CA ARG A 339 17.49 -9.80 7.56
C ARG A 339 16.95 -10.13 6.16
N HIS A 340 16.18 -11.20 6.01
CA HIS A 340 15.58 -11.52 4.70
C HIS A 340 14.49 -10.51 4.34
N LEU A 341 13.68 -10.09 5.31
CA LEU A 341 12.70 -9.03 5.14
C LEU A 341 13.36 -7.73 4.66
N SER A 342 14.46 -7.29 5.27
CA SER A 342 15.14 -6.05 4.89
C SER A 342 15.68 -6.09 3.45
N ARG A 343 16.20 -7.25 3.01
CA ARG A 343 16.65 -7.47 1.61
C ARG A 343 15.51 -7.47 0.60
N VAL A 344 14.38 -8.11 0.93
CA VAL A 344 13.19 -8.07 0.07
C VAL A 344 12.65 -6.65 -0.02
N PHE A 345 12.55 -5.95 1.12
CA PHE A 345 12.14 -4.55 1.18
C PHE A 345 13.06 -3.67 0.31
N ALA A 346 14.37 -3.84 0.43
CA ALA A 346 15.35 -3.12 -0.39
C ALA A 346 15.17 -3.37 -1.89
N SER A 347 14.87 -4.61 -2.27
CA SER A 347 14.60 -4.98 -3.66
C SER A 347 13.33 -4.34 -4.20
N LEU A 348 12.27 -4.27 -3.38
CA LEU A 348 11.03 -3.57 -3.75
C LEU A 348 11.26 -2.06 -3.86
N LEU A 349 12.06 -1.44 -3.00
CA LEU A 349 12.40 -0.02 -3.13
C LEU A 349 13.07 0.33 -4.46
N LEU A 350 13.77 -0.62 -5.09
CA LEU A 350 14.37 -0.44 -6.42
C LEU A 350 13.49 -1.00 -7.54
N GLU A 351 12.22 -1.27 -7.27
CA GLU A 351 11.25 -1.80 -8.24
C GLU A 351 11.79 -3.04 -8.95
N ARG A 352 12.29 -4.01 -8.17
CA ARG A 352 12.74 -5.31 -8.70
C ARG A 352 11.59 -6.28 -8.88
N ARG A 353 11.87 -7.34 -9.64
CA ARG A 353 11.00 -8.50 -9.81
C ARG A 353 11.17 -9.40 -8.59
N VAL A 354 10.10 -9.63 -7.83
CA VAL A 354 10.12 -10.44 -6.62
C VAL A 354 9.04 -11.52 -6.71
N ILE A 355 9.43 -12.78 -6.44
CA ILE A 355 8.54 -13.93 -6.36
C ILE A 355 8.58 -14.50 -4.95
N PHE A 356 7.43 -14.63 -4.32
CA PHE A 356 7.24 -15.36 -3.06
C PHE A 356 6.75 -16.77 -3.34
N ILE A 357 7.31 -17.73 -2.62
CA ILE A 357 6.95 -19.15 -2.69
C ILE A 357 6.47 -19.59 -1.31
N ALA A 358 5.30 -20.21 -1.23
CA ALA A 358 4.83 -20.86 0.00
C ALA A 358 3.88 -22.02 -0.30
N ASP A 359 3.64 -22.86 0.69
CA ASP A 359 2.71 -24.00 0.58
C ASP A 359 1.24 -23.61 0.80
N LYS A 360 0.99 -22.45 1.42
CA LYS A 360 -0.35 -21.97 1.77
C LYS A 360 -0.68 -20.64 1.10
N LEU A 361 -1.90 -20.52 0.59
CA LEU A 361 -2.42 -19.31 -0.05
C LEU A 361 -2.54 -18.16 0.95
N SER A 362 -2.96 -18.49 2.17
CA SER A 362 -3.01 -17.55 3.29
C SER A 362 -1.64 -16.93 3.57
N THR A 363 -0.58 -17.72 3.67
CA THR A 363 0.79 -17.22 3.88
C THR A 363 1.27 -16.34 2.72
N LEU A 364 1.09 -16.79 1.47
CA LEU A 364 1.47 -16.01 0.29
C LEU A 364 0.81 -14.64 0.27
N SER A 365 -0.53 -14.63 0.34
CA SER A 365 -1.30 -13.39 0.25
C SER A 365 -0.95 -12.42 1.38
N LYS A 366 -0.93 -12.89 2.63
CA LYS A 366 -0.59 -12.05 3.79
C LYS A 366 0.83 -11.47 3.71
N CYS A 367 1.83 -12.28 3.35
CA CYS A 367 3.21 -11.80 3.24
C CYS A 367 3.36 -10.77 2.12
N CYS A 368 2.72 -10.99 0.97
CA CYS A 368 2.68 -10.01 -0.12
C CYS A 368 2.07 -8.68 0.32
N HIS A 369 0.88 -8.70 0.95
CA HIS A 369 0.20 -7.48 1.41
C HIS A 369 1.01 -6.75 2.49
N ALA A 370 1.60 -7.50 3.42
CA ALA A 370 2.46 -6.95 4.44
C ALA A 370 3.68 -6.24 3.82
N MET A 371 4.39 -6.87 2.89
CA MET A 371 5.53 -6.24 2.22
C MET A 371 5.16 -4.98 1.44
N VAL A 372 4.02 -4.96 0.75
CA VAL A 372 3.55 -3.75 0.05
C VAL A 372 3.23 -2.63 1.05
N ALA A 373 2.63 -2.96 2.20
CA ALA A 373 2.32 -1.96 3.23
C ALA A 373 3.57 -1.32 3.85
N LEU A 374 4.69 -2.06 3.92
CA LEU A 374 5.98 -1.52 4.37
C LEU A 374 6.54 -0.43 3.46
N LEU A 375 6.03 -0.27 2.22
CA LEU A 375 6.47 0.76 1.29
C LEU A 375 5.87 2.14 1.59
N TYR A 376 4.87 2.24 2.46
CA TYR A 376 4.25 3.53 2.80
C TYR A 376 5.31 4.54 3.31
N PRO A 377 5.38 5.78 2.78
CA PRO A 377 4.32 6.52 2.08
C PRO A 377 4.22 6.30 0.57
N PHE A 378 5.03 5.41 0.01
CA PHE A 378 5.01 5.08 -1.41
C PHE A 378 3.95 4.03 -1.72
N THR A 379 3.38 4.11 -2.91
CA THR A 379 2.45 3.10 -3.43
C THR A 379 3.14 2.31 -4.52
N TRP A 380 3.23 0.98 -4.40
CA TRP A 380 3.74 0.12 -5.47
C TRP A 380 3.01 0.40 -6.78
N GLN A 381 3.72 0.67 -7.87
CA GLN A 381 3.14 1.11 -9.15
C GLN A 381 3.01 -0.01 -10.19
N HIS A 382 3.55 -1.20 -9.91
CA HIS A 382 3.72 -2.25 -10.90
C HIS A 382 2.79 -3.43 -10.66
N THR A 383 2.88 -4.46 -11.52
CA THR A 383 2.11 -5.70 -11.43
C THR A 383 2.19 -6.29 -10.01
N TYR A 384 1.04 -6.56 -9.42
CA TYR A 384 0.92 -7.10 -8.07
C TYR A 384 -0.09 -8.24 -8.05
N ILE A 385 0.41 -9.46 -7.84
CA ILE A 385 -0.40 -10.69 -7.89
C ILE A 385 -0.02 -11.59 -6.71
N PRO A 386 -0.64 -11.42 -5.53
CA PRO A 386 -0.27 -12.17 -4.32
C PRO A 386 -0.44 -13.69 -4.43
N VAL A 387 -1.30 -14.13 -5.35
CA VAL A 387 -1.57 -15.53 -5.65
C VAL A 387 -1.71 -15.65 -7.17
N LEU A 388 -0.73 -16.25 -7.83
CA LEU A 388 -0.73 -16.44 -9.27
C LEU A 388 -1.09 -17.90 -9.62
N PRO A 389 -2.14 -18.14 -10.42
CA PRO A 389 -2.47 -19.48 -10.89
C PRO A 389 -1.37 -20.05 -11.81
N PRO A 390 -1.10 -21.37 -11.75
CA PRO A 390 -0.11 -22.01 -12.63
C PRO A 390 -0.41 -21.84 -14.12
N SER A 391 -1.68 -21.70 -14.50
CA SER A 391 -2.09 -21.45 -15.90
C SER A 391 -1.58 -20.11 -16.44
N MET A 392 -1.21 -19.17 -15.55
CA MET A 392 -0.75 -17.82 -15.88
C MET A 392 0.72 -17.58 -15.52
N ILE A 393 1.47 -18.62 -15.17
CA ILE A 393 2.84 -18.49 -14.65
C ILE A 393 3.80 -17.80 -15.63
N ASP A 394 3.54 -17.87 -16.94
CA ASP A 394 4.42 -17.29 -17.97
C ASP A 394 4.60 -15.76 -17.81
N ILE A 395 3.71 -15.08 -17.08
CA ILE A 395 3.82 -13.65 -16.71
C ILE A 395 5.11 -13.34 -15.95
N VAL A 396 5.71 -14.31 -15.24
CA VAL A 396 6.98 -14.11 -14.52
C VAL A 396 8.16 -13.83 -15.46
N CYS A 397 8.01 -14.13 -16.76
CA CYS A 397 8.99 -13.79 -17.79
C CYS A 397 8.91 -12.32 -18.22
N SER A 398 7.96 -11.53 -17.69
CA SER A 398 7.86 -10.10 -17.98
C SER A 398 9.15 -9.37 -17.60
N PRO A 399 9.62 -8.44 -18.45
CA PRO A 399 10.77 -7.60 -18.11
C PRO A 399 10.42 -6.50 -17.09
N THR A 400 9.13 -6.21 -16.89
CA THR A 400 8.67 -5.15 -15.99
C THR A 400 8.77 -5.60 -14.52
N PRO A 401 8.91 -4.65 -13.57
CA PRO A 401 8.84 -4.98 -12.15
C PRO A 401 7.52 -5.67 -11.79
N PHE A 402 7.56 -6.55 -10.79
CA PHE A 402 6.37 -7.19 -10.24
C PHE A 402 6.63 -7.73 -8.83
N LEU A 403 5.55 -7.92 -8.08
CA LEU A 403 5.53 -8.75 -6.88
C LEU A 403 4.47 -9.84 -7.05
N ILE A 404 4.91 -11.09 -7.09
CA ILE A 404 4.07 -12.26 -7.39
C ILE A 404 4.22 -13.32 -6.29
N GLY A 405 3.12 -13.96 -5.90
CA GLY A 405 3.13 -15.15 -5.05
C GLY A 405 2.77 -16.41 -5.83
N LEU A 406 3.53 -17.49 -5.64
CA LEU A 406 3.34 -18.78 -6.28
C LEU A 406 3.30 -19.89 -5.23
N LEU A 407 2.40 -20.85 -5.39
CA LEU A 407 2.41 -22.06 -4.58
C LEU A 407 3.68 -22.87 -4.87
N SER A 408 4.23 -23.54 -3.85
CA SER A 408 5.40 -24.41 -3.99
C SER A 408 5.23 -25.48 -5.07
N SER A 409 4.01 -25.95 -5.33
CA SER A 409 3.70 -26.90 -6.42
C SER A 409 3.98 -26.33 -7.82
N SER A 410 4.18 -25.02 -7.95
CA SER A 410 4.56 -24.33 -9.20
C SER A 410 6.08 -24.19 -9.38
N LEU A 411 6.89 -24.51 -8.36
CA LEU A 411 8.34 -24.39 -8.43
C LEU A 411 8.98 -25.17 -9.59
N PRO A 412 8.59 -26.42 -9.91
CA PRO A 412 9.17 -27.15 -11.04
C PRO A 412 9.00 -26.38 -12.35
N ARG A 413 7.78 -25.90 -12.63
CA ARG A 413 7.49 -25.12 -13.84
C ARG A 413 8.22 -23.77 -13.84
N LEU A 414 8.36 -23.11 -12.69
CA LEU A 414 9.13 -21.87 -12.60
C LEU A 414 10.61 -22.05 -13.02
N LYS A 415 11.21 -23.21 -12.70
CA LYS A 415 12.60 -23.52 -13.06
C LYS A 415 12.81 -23.74 -14.56
N GLU A 416 11.76 -24.11 -15.28
CA GLU A 416 11.78 -24.33 -16.74
C GLU A 416 11.68 -23.02 -17.54
N LEU A 417 11.22 -21.94 -16.90
CA LEU A 417 11.03 -20.65 -17.56
C LEU A 417 12.34 -19.84 -17.61
N PRO A 418 12.56 -19.06 -18.69
CA PRO A 418 13.74 -18.21 -18.86
C PRO A 418 13.61 -16.93 -18.02
N VAL A 419 13.51 -17.07 -16.70
CA VAL A 419 13.41 -15.93 -15.80
C VAL A 419 14.81 -15.46 -15.45
N GLU A 420 15.10 -14.17 -15.62
CA GLU A 420 16.37 -13.55 -15.27
C GLU A 420 16.14 -12.39 -14.29
N GLU A 421 17.15 -12.04 -13.48
CA GLU A 421 17.15 -10.92 -12.52
C GLU A 421 15.83 -10.80 -11.72
N VAL A 422 15.50 -11.88 -11.03
CA VAL A 422 14.34 -12.00 -10.15
C VAL A 422 14.81 -12.50 -8.79
N LEU A 423 14.32 -11.87 -7.73
CA LEU A 423 14.49 -12.35 -6.37
C LEU A 423 13.41 -13.39 -6.09
N VAL A 424 13.80 -14.63 -5.85
CA VAL A 424 12.87 -15.72 -5.52
C VAL A 424 13.04 -16.09 -4.06
N VAL A 425 11.99 -15.89 -3.27
CA VAL A 425 11.98 -16.02 -1.82
C VAL A 425 11.11 -17.21 -1.42
N ASP A 426 11.72 -18.16 -0.72
CA ASP A 426 11.06 -19.30 -0.11
C ASP A 426 10.62 -18.91 1.32
N LEU A 427 9.32 -18.66 1.47
CA LEU A 427 8.69 -18.28 2.73
C LEU A 427 8.55 -19.47 3.69
N VAL A 428 8.66 -20.71 3.19
CA VAL A 428 8.54 -21.92 4.02
C VAL A 428 9.83 -22.14 4.79
N ASN A 429 10.97 -21.97 4.11
CA ASN A 429 12.29 -22.24 4.67
C ASN A 429 13.08 -20.97 4.98
N ASN A 430 12.48 -19.79 4.87
CA ASN A 430 13.11 -18.49 5.11
C ASN A 430 14.46 -18.37 4.39
N ARG A 431 14.47 -18.55 3.06
CA ARG A 431 15.70 -18.50 2.23
C ARG A 431 15.46 -17.91 0.85
N PHE A 432 16.53 -17.53 0.16
CA PHE A 432 16.45 -17.15 -1.25
C PHE A 432 16.79 -18.36 -2.14
N LEU A 433 15.90 -18.64 -3.08
CA LEU A 433 16.15 -19.64 -4.15
C LEU A 433 16.92 -19.01 -5.31
N ARG A 434 16.82 -17.69 -5.47
CA ARG A 434 17.57 -16.88 -6.43
C ARG A 434 17.68 -15.45 -5.90
N GLN A 435 18.84 -14.83 -6.09
CA GLN A 435 19.18 -13.48 -5.62
C GLN A 435 20.04 -12.75 -6.66
N MET A 436 20.15 -11.43 -6.53
CA MET A 436 21.01 -10.58 -7.37
C MET A 436 22.38 -10.29 -6.73
N GLU A 437 22.59 -10.78 -5.50
CA GLU A 437 23.86 -10.71 -4.73
C GLU A 437 24.29 -9.31 -4.30
N ASP A 438 23.43 -8.32 -4.46
CA ASP A 438 23.71 -6.93 -4.09
C ASP A 438 22.70 -6.36 -3.08
N GLU A 439 21.72 -7.16 -2.63
CA GLU A 439 20.62 -6.73 -1.77
C GLU A 439 21.09 -6.11 -0.44
N ASP A 440 22.15 -6.66 0.15
CA ASP A 440 22.77 -6.18 1.40
C ASP A 440 23.38 -4.77 1.31
N SER A 441 23.61 -4.27 0.09
CA SER A 441 24.27 -2.98 -0.14
C SER A 441 23.34 -1.94 -0.77
N ILE A 442 22.04 -2.23 -0.86
CA ILE A 442 21.05 -1.28 -1.38
C ILE A 442 20.76 -0.21 -0.33
N LEU A 443 20.43 -0.60 0.91
CA LEU A 443 19.98 0.35 1.93
C LEU A 443 21.16 1.10 2.59
N PRO A 444 20.96 2.34 3.05
CA PRO A 444 21.95 3.03 3.87
C PRO A 444 22.18 2.27 5.19
N ARG A 445 23.39 1.72 5.37
CA ARG A 445 23.76 0.78 6.45
C ARG A 445 23.28 1.19 7.85
N LYS A 446 23.43 2.46 8.23
CA LYS A 446 23.01 2.96 9.55
C LYS A 446 21.50 2.99 9.72
N LEU A 447 20.76 3.31 8.66
CA LEU A 447 19.30 3.31 8.68
C LEU A 447 18.76 1.88 8.68
N GLN A 448 19.38 0.98 7.89
CA GLN A 448 19.08 -0.45 7.92
C GLN A 448 19.30 -1.03 9.33
N ALA A 449 20.47 -0.81 9.94
CA ALA A 449 20.76 -1.31 11.27
C ALA A 449 19.81 -0.77 12.35
N ALA A 450 19.36 0.49 12.23
CA ALA A 450 18.36 1.06 13.11
C ALA A 450 16.99 0.38 12.95
N LEU A 451 16.57 0.18 11.69
CA LEU A 451 15.33 -0.50 11.36
C LEU A 451 15.34 -1.94 11.86
N GLU A 452 16.38 -2.71 11.53
CA GLU A 452 16.52 -4.11 11.94
C GLU A 452 16.51 -4.25 13.46
N HIS A 453 17.18 -3.36 14.19
CA HIS A 453 17.15 -3.36 15.66
C HIS A 453 15.72 -3.17 16.23
N ILE A 454 14.93 -2.26 15.66
CA ILE A 454 13.53 -2.06 16.08
C ILE A 454 12.70 -3.30 15.78
N LEU A 455 12.89 -3.92 14.62
CA LEU A 455 12.14 -5.12 14.22
C LEU A 455 12.53 -6.34 15.06
N GLU A 456 13.78 -6.45 15.50
CA GLU A 456 14.21 -7.47 16.46
C GLU A 456 13.52 -7.28 17.81
N GLN A 457 13.39 -6.03 18.28
CA GLN A 457 12.73 -5.68 19.56
C GLN A 457 11.21 -5.48 19.46
N ARG A 458 10.59 -5.82 18.33
CA ARG A 458 9.18 -5.49 18.01
C ARG A 458 8.18 -5.96 19.07
N ASN A 459 8.41 -7.14 19.66
CA ASN A 459 7.49 -7.72 20.65
C ASN A 459 7.55 -6.97 21.99
N GLU A 460 8.76 -6.59 22.43
CA GLU A 460 8.97 -5.80 23.66
C GLU A 460 8.33 -4.41 23.53
N LEU A 461 8.56 -3.75 22.38
CA LEU A 461 7.98 -2.45 22.06
C LEU A 461 6.44 -2.51 21.95
N ALA A 462 5.89 -3.65 21.52
CA ALA A 462 4.45 -3.87 21.42
C ALA A 462 3.79 -4.12 22.78
N SER A 463 4.50 -4.77 23.72
CA SER A 463 4.02 -5.02 25.09
C SER A 463 4.07 -3.79 26.01
N ASP A 464 4.92 -2.80 25.70
CA ASP A 464 5.18 -1.61 26.52
C ASP A 464 4.05 -0.54 26.52
N LYS A 465 2.82 -0.91 26.17
CA LYS A 465 1.65 0.00 26.22
C LYS A 465 1.17 0.18 27.66
N GLU A 466 1.13 1.43 28.14
CA GLU A 466 0.40 1.78 29.36
C GLU A 466 -1.12 1.65 29.15
N GLU A 467 -1.81 1.16 30.18
CA GLU A 467 -3.27 1.20 30.29
C GLU A 467 -3.77 2.67 30.27
N GLY A 468 -4.04 3.20 29.08
CA GLY A 468 -4.75 4.46 28.86
C GLY A 468 -6.26 4.26 28.77
N PRO A 469 -7.09 5.29 29.00
CA PRO A 469 -8.48 5.13 29.44
C PRO A 469 -9.33 4.37 28.43
N VAL A 470 -10.14 3.47 29.00
CA VAL A 470 -11.18 2.64 28.38
C VAL A 470 -12.22 3.54 27.72
N ASN A 471 -11.98 3.99 26.49
CA ASN A 471 -13.03 4.52 25.62
C ASN A 471 -12.71 4.21 24.16
N GLY A 472 -13.29 3.10 23.69
CA GLY A 472 -13.28 2.64 22.31
C GLY A 472 -12.15 1.66 22.01
N LYS A 473 -12.40 0.36 22.25
CA LYS A 473 -11.55 -0.80 21.88
C LYS A 473 -10.72 -0.51 20.63
N GLN A 474 -9.41 -0.26 20.77
CA GLN A 474 -8.53 -0.01 19.64
C GLN A 474 -7.94 -1.36 19.20
N GLU A 475 -8.61 -2.01 18.24
CA GLU A 475 -8.29 -3.37 17.75
C GLU A 475 -7.11 -3.41 16.76
N THR A 476 -6.32 -2.34 16.65
CA THR A 476 -5.08 -2.38 15.88
C THR A 476 -4.05 -3.21 16.63
N SER A 477 -3.58 -4.30 16.01
CA SER A 477 -2.52 -5.15 16.59
C SER A 477 -1.35 -4.27 17.04
N PRO A 478 -0.93 -4.33 18.31
CA PRO A 478 0.20 -3.54 18.82
C PRO A 478 1.46 -3.74 17.99
N LEU A 479 1.68 -4.97 17.49
CA LEU A 479 2.76 -5.27 16.55
C LEU A 479 2.66 -4.44 15.27
N ASN A 480 1.46 -4.35 14.69
CA ASN A 480 1.26 -3.61 13.45
C ASN A 480 1.58 -2.12 13.59
N GLU A 481 1.28 -1.53 14.75
CA GLU A 481 1.63 -0.14 15.05
C GLU A 481 3.15 0.07 15.14
N VAL A 482 3.85 -0.81 15.88
CA VAL A 482 5.32 -0.76 16.02
C VAL A 482 6.00 -0.85 14.65
N VAL A 483 5.60 -1.82 13.84
CA VAL A 483 6.17 -2.06 12.51
C VAL A 483 5.88 -0.86 11.60
N SER A 484 4.65 -0.36 11.58
CA SER A 484 4.29 0.83 10.81
C SER A 484 5.13 2.05 11.21
N GLU A 485 5.24 2.37 12.49
CA GLU A 485 6.01 3.52 12.96
C GLU A 485 7.52 3.37 12.66
N ALA A 486 8.05 2.14 12.72
CA ALA A 486 9.46 1.85 12.38
C ALA A 486 9.78 2.18 10.91
N PHE A 487 8.92 1.76 9.99
CA PHE A 487 9.09 2.02 8.55
C PHE A 487 8.74 3.46 8.17
N VAL A 488 7.74 4.08 8.80
CA VAL A 488 7.52 5.52 8.61
C VAL A 488 8.74 6.32 9.05
N ARG A 489 9.34 5.96 10.19
CA ARG A 489 10.56 6.63 10.65
C ARG A 489 11.72 6.46 9.68
N PHE A 490 11.89 5.27 9.11
CA PHE A 490 12.87 4.98 8.05
C PHE A 490 12.72 5.97 6.90
N PHE A 491 11.51 6.12 6.35
CA PHE A 491 11.28 7.04 5.23
C PHE A 491 11.37 8.51 5.63
N VAL A 492 11.05 8.87 6.87
CA VAL A 492 11.28 10.25 7.36
C VAL A 492 12.77 10.61 7.33
N GLU A 493 13.68 9.67 7.60
CA GLU A 493 15.13 9.92 7.45
C GLU A 493 15.56 10.08 5.98
N ILE A 494 14.91 9.39 5.05
CA ILE A 494 15.29 9.38 3.64
C ILE A 494 14.71 10.58 2.90
N VAL A 495 13.40 10.82 3.07
CA VAL A 495 12.63 11.78 2.27
C VAL A 495 11.86 12.80 3.11
N GLY A 496 11.92 12.77 4.45
CA GLY A 496 11.10 13.66 5.30
C GLY A 496 11.35 15.16 5.10
N HIS A 497 12.49 15.54 4.51
CA HIS A 497 12.83 16.92 4.16
C HIS A 497 12.37 17.39 2.78
N TYR A 498 11.65 16.56 2.01
CA TYR A 498 11.24 16.87 0.63
C TYR A 498 10.53 18.23 0.51
N SER A 499 9.72 18.61 1.51
CA SER A 499 8.92 19.84 1.49
C SER A 499 9.76 21.12 1.49
N LEU A 500 11.03 21.04 1.93
CA LEU A 500 11.97 22.16 1.86
C LEU A 500 12.47 22.44 0.43
N PHE A 501 12.25 21.50 -0.49
CA PHE A 501 12.76 21.52 -1.87
C PHE A 501 11.64 21.51 -2.91
N LEU A 502 10.38 21.64 -2.49
CA LEU A 502 9.24 21.86 -3.37
C LEU A 502 9.08 23.36 -3.60
N THR A 503 9.48 23.84 -4.77
CA THR A 503 9.40 25.26 -5.12
C THR A 503 8.26 25.52 -6.10
N PRO A 504 7.50 26.63 -5.94
CA PRO A 504 6.50 27.03 -6.93
C PRO A 504 7.21 27.43 -8.24
N THR A 505 6.62 27.02 -9.35
CA THR A 505 6.99 27.46 -10.71
C THR A 505 6.10 28.63 -11.14
N GLU A 506 6.48 29.29 -12.23
CA GLU A 506 5.73 30.41 -12.82
C GLU A 506 4.26 30.08 -13.18
N ARG A 507 3.91 28.79 -13.26
CA ARG A 507 2.55 28.29 -13.59
C ARG A 507 1.73 27.87 -12.37
N GLU A 508 2.11 28.28 -11.16
CA GLU A 508 1.53 27.83 -9.87
C GLU A 508 1.69 26.33 -9.57
N GLU A 509 2.40 25.57 -10.41
CA GLU A 509 2.75 24.17 -10.16
C GLU A 509 3.98 24.10 -9.24
N ARG A 510 3.99 23.19 -8.26
CA ARG A 510 5.19 22.95 -7.43
C ARG A 510 6.07 21.92 -8.12
N THR A 511 7.38 22.10 -8.08
CA THR A 511 8.35 21.13 -8.59
C THR A 511 9.42 20.82 -7.56
N LEU A 512 9.86 19.56 -7.51
CA LEU A 512 10.97 19.15 -6.63
C LEU A 512 12.33 19.53 -7.24
N GLN A 513 13.12 20.31 -6.49
CA GLN A 513 14.53 20.55 -6.79
C GLN A 513 15.38 19.32 -6.49
N ARG A 514 15.37 18.33 -7.41
CA ARG A 514 15.96 17.00 -7.25
C ARG A 514 17.41 17.02 -6.74
N GLU A 515 18.28 17.81 -7.37
CA GLU A 515 19.69 17.87 -6.97
C GLU A 515 19.90 18.47 -5.59
N ALA A 516 19.21 19.57 -5.27
CA ALA A 516 19.31 20.23 -3.98
C ALA A 516 18.79 19.33 -2.86
N PHE A 517 17.67 18.65 -3.09
CA PHE A 517 17.09 17.65 -2.18
C PHE A 517 18.06 16.49 -1.89
N ARG A 518 18.75 15.98 -2.91
CA ARG A 518 19.76 14.93 -2.74
C ARG A 518 20.98 15.46 -1.99
N LYS A 519 21.52 16.62 -2.39
CA LYS A 519 22.74 17.22 -1.85
C LYS A 519 22.59 17.71 -0.40
N SER A 520 21.37 17.97 0.09
CA SER A 520 21.14 18.42 1.46
C SER A 520 21.38 17.37 2.54
N VAL A 521 21.48 16.10 2.15
CA VAL A 521 21.80 14.99 3.03
C VAL A 521 23.31 14.87 3.21
N SER A 522 23.77 14.76 4.45
CA SER A 522 25.21 14.67 4.78
C SER A 522 25.83 13.29 4.56
N SER A 523 25.05 12.21 4.68
CA SER A 523 25.57 10.84 4.49
C SER A 523 25.80 10.53 3.00
N LYS A 524 26.99 10.02 2.66
CA LYS A 524 27.35 9.60 1.30
C LYS A 524 26.51 8.40 0.86
N SER A 525 26.42 7.36 1.70
CA SER A 525 25.58 6.17 1.43
C SER A 525 24.11 6.53 1.14
N LEU A 526 23.51 7.44 1.92
CA LEU A 526 22.14 7.89 1.68
C LEU A 526 22.01 8.71 0.38
N ARG A 527 23.01 9.53 0.02
CA ARG A 527 23.03 10.24 -1.27
C ARG A 527 23.07 9.29 -2.47
N HIS A 528 23.89 8.24 -2.40
CA HIS A 528 23.95 7.21 -3.44
C HIS A 528 22.64 6.43 -3.55
N PHE A 529 22.03 6.05 -2.42
CA PHE A 529 20.72 5.42 -2.41
C PHE A 529 19.66 6.33 -3.05
N LEU A 530 19.59 7.60 -2.65
CA LEU A 530 18.64 8.57 -3.21
C LEU A 530 18.81 8.75 -4.72
N GLU A 531 20.05 8.75 -5.22
CA GLU A 531 20.31 8.86 -6.66
C GLU A 531 19.63 7.76 -7.48
N VAL A 532 19.57 6.54 -6.97
CA VAL A 532 18.87 5.43 -7.63
C VAL A 532 17.37 5.47 -7.31
N PHE A 533 17.01 5.64 -6.04
CA PHE A 533 15.62 5.59 -5.58
C PHE A 533 14.75 6.67 -6.21
N MET A 534 15.29 7.86 -6.44
CA MET A 534 14.55 8.97 -7.06
C MET A 534 14.18 8.72 -8.52
N GLU A 535 14.77 7.72 -9.18
CA GLU A 535 14.46 7.31 -10.55
C GLU A 535 13.29 6.31 -10.63
N THR A 536 12.80 5.84 -9.48
CA THR A 536 11.70 4.87 -9.39
C THR A 536 10.33 5.51 -9.64
N GLN A 537 9.37 4.72 -10.13
CA GLN A 537 7.99 5.18 -10.34
C GLN A 537 7.29 5.48 -9.02
N MET A 538 7.59 4.73 -7.96
CA MET A 538 7.13 4.99 -6.61
C MET A 538 7.51 6.41 -6.15
N PHE A 539 8.76 6.81 -6.32
CA PHE A 539 9.20 8.17 -5.95
C PHE A 539 8.54 9.23 -6.82
N GLY A 540 8.45 8.99 -8.13
CA GLY A 540 7.75 9.88 -9.07
C GLY A 540 6.29 10.14 -8.65
N GLY A 541 5.55 9.07 -8.35
CA GLY A 541 4.16 9.16 -7.90
C GLY A 541 4.01 9.88 -6.56
N PHE A 542 4.91 9.59 -5.61
CA PHE A 542 4.94 10.28 -4.31
C PHE A 542 5.11 11.80 -4.44
N ILE A 543 5.99 12.25 -5.33
CA ILE A 543 6.22 13.68 -5.57
C ILE A 543 5.05 14.30 -6.34
N GLN A 544 4.61 13.69 -7.44
CA GLN A 544 3.50 14.22 -8.24
C GLN A 544 2.24 14.44 -7.39
N GLU A 545 1.91 13.48 -6.52
CA GLU A 545 0.79 13.60 -5.59
C GLU A 545 0.91 14.86 -4.71
N ARG A 546 2.11 15.14 -4.19
CA ARG A 546 2.38 16.27 -3.28
C ARG A 546 2.51 17.60 -4.01
N GLU A 547 2.87 17.59 -5.29
CA GLU A 547 2.85 18.76 -6.17
C GLU A 547 1.42 19.21 -6.45
N LEU A 548 0.49 18.26 -6.64
CA LEU A 548 -0.93 18.52 -6.91
C LEU A 548 -1.78 18.84 -5.66
N ARG A 549 -1.34 18.43 -4.45
CA ARG A 549 -2.07 18.68 -3.20
C ARG A 549 -2.15 20.19 -2.87
N LYS A 550 -3.33 20.78 -3.07
CA LYS A 550 -3.63 22.19 -2.75
C LYS A 550 -3.81 22.44 -1.24
N GLN A 551 -4.53 21.58 -0.53
CA GLN A 551 -4.57 21.44 0.94
C GLN A 551 -5.40 20.20 1.26
N GLY A 552 -4.86 19.25 2.03
CA GLY A 552 -5.51 17.98 2.33
C GLY A 552 -5.12 17.44 3.69
N VAL A 553 -5.82 16.39 4.12
CA VAL A 553 -5.56 15.69 5.37
C VAL A 553 -4.11 15.17 5.38
N ARG A 554 -3.36 15.44 6.45
CA ARG A 554 -1.99 14.94 6.61
C ARG A 554 -2.03 13.49 7.05
N GLY A 555 -1.41 12.59 6.28
CA GLY A 555 -1.19 11.20 6.70
C GLY A 555 -0.13 11.11 7.80
N LEU A 556 0.08 9.90 8.33
CA LEU A 556 1.05 9.68 9.40
C LEU A 556 2.47 10.11 8.98
N PHE A 557 2.87 9.82 7.73
CA PHE A 557 4.16 10.24 7.23
C PHE A 557 4.32 11.77 7.26
N GLU A 558 3.32 12.55 6.82
CA GLU A 558 3.38 14.01 6.86
C GLU A 558 3.45 14.56 8.29
N VAL A 559 2.75 13.92 9.23
CA VAL A 559 2.83 14.27 10.66
C VAL A 559 4.26 14.04 11.18
N ARG A 560 4.81 12.84 10.96
CA ARG A 560 6.16 12.47 11.43
C ARG A 560 7.26 13.27 10.72
N ALA A 561 7.10 13.56 9.44
CA ALA A 561 8.02 14.42 8.69
C ALA A 561 8.04 15.84 9.24
N GLN A 562 6.88 16.40 9.59
CA GLN A 562 6.81 17.73 10.23
C GLN A 562 7.50 17.74 11.60
N GLU A 563 7.25 16.74 12.45
CA GLU A 563 7.93 16.59 13.76
C GLU A 563 9.45 16.48 13.59
N TYR A 564 9.91 15.75 12.58
CA TYR A 564 11.33 15.64 12.23
C TYR A 564 11.92 16.99 11.77
N LEU A 565 11.21 17.73 10.92
CA LEU A 565 11.65 19.05 10.45
C LEU A 565 11.78 20.07 11.58
N GLU A 566 10.92 20.00 12.59
CA GLU A 566 10.97 20.86 13.78
C GLU A 566 12.19 20.61 14.66
N THR A 567 12.79 19.42 14.57
CA THR A 567 13.97 19.07 15.34
C THR A 567 15.27 19.38 14.59
N LEU A 568 15.23 19.70 13.29
CA LEU A 568 16.43 20.09 12.54
C LEU A 568 17.01 21.41 13.04
N PRO A 569 18.34 21.53 13.17
CA PRO A 569 18.97 22.79 13.54
C PRO A 569 18.66 23.86 12.48
N SER A 570 18.25 25.04 12.92
CA SER A 570 18.19 26.22 12.04
C SER A 570 19.60 26.51 11.54
N GLY A 571 19.74 26.71 10.22
CA GLY A 571 20.99 27.13 9.60
C GLY A 571 21.61 28.31 10.35
N GLU A 572 22.94 28.31 10.46
CA GLU A 572 23.73 29.25 11.24
C GLU A 572 23.55 30.70 10.77
N GLN A 573 22.52 31.37 11.30
CA GLN A 573 22.51 32.81 11.58
C GLN A 573 22.06 33.08 13.04
N SER A 574 22.23 32.10 13.93
CA SER A 574 21.92 32.26 15.36
C SER A 574 23.13 32.62 16.24
N GLY A 575 24.33 32.83 15.67
CA GLY A 575 25.50 33.26 16.44
C GLY A 575 25.31 34.67 17.01
N VAL A 576 24.87 35.60 16.14
CA VAL A 576 24.61 36.99 16.53
C VAL A 576 23.42 37.09 17.48
N ASN A 577 22.35 36.32 17.26
CA ASN A 577 21.18 36.32 18.15
C ASN A 577 21.42 35.62 19.51
N ARG A 578 22.35 34.67 19.63
CA ARG A 578 22.76 34.13 20.94
C ARG A 578 23.64 35.11 21.71
N PHE A 579 24.52 35.82 21.03
CA PHE A 579 25.35 36.85 21.65
C PHE A 579 24.51 38.06 22.11
N LEU A 580 23.59 38.55 21.27
CA LEU A 580 22.68 39.65 21.62
C LEU A 580 21.68 39.27 22.72
N LYS A 581 21.18 38.02 22.75
CA LYS A 581 20.35 37.54 23.87
C LYS A 581 21.15 37.40 25.18
N GLY A 582 22.44 37.05 25.11
CA GLY A 582 23.34 37.01 26.27
C GLY A 582 23.74 38.39 26.80
N LEU A 583 23.85 39.39 25.93
CA LEU A 583 24.06 40.79 26.31
C LEU A 583 22.80 41.40 26.97
N GLY A 584 21.62 41.07 26.44
CA GLY A 584 20.34 41.51 27.01
C GLY A 584 20.04 40.98 28.43
N SER A 585 20.61 39.83 28.82
CA SER A 585 20.49 39.31 30.20
C SER A 585 21.53 39.91 31.16
N LYS A 586 22.70 40.33 30.68
CA LYS A 586 23.72 41.01 31.50
C LYS A 586 23.42 42.49 31.73
N MET A 587 22.75 43.18 30.81
CA MET A 587 22.34 44.59 31.00
C MET A 587 21.17 44.79 31.97
N LYS A 588 20.41 43.73 32.31
CA LYS A 588 19.30 43.83 33.29
C LYS A 588 19.77 43.93 34.75
N PHE A 589 21.07 43.73 35.02
CA PHE A 589 21.64 43.87 36.37
C PHE A 589 22.25 45.25 36.67
N LEU A 590 22.15 46.21 35.74
CA LEU A 590 22.70 47.57 35.92
C LEU A 590 21.64 48.68 36.00
N HIS A 591 20.37 48.35 36.25
CA HIS A 591 19.30 49.32 36.52
C HIS A 591 18.58 49.03 37.85
N LYS A 592 19.38 48.79 38.89
CA LYS A 592 18.93 48.92 40.28
C LYS A 592 20.15 49.28 41.15
N LYS A 593 20.49 50.57 41.15
CA LYS A 593 21.06 51.26 42.31
C LYS A 593 20.68 52.73 42.21
#